data_AF-A0A536LIJ6-F1
#
_entry.id   AF-A0A536LIJ6-F1
#
_cell.length_a   1.000
_cell.length_b   1.000
_cell.length_c   1.000
_cell.angle_alpha   90.00
_cell.angle_beta   90.00
_cell.angle_gamma   90.00
#
_symmetry.space_group_name_H-M   'P 1'
#
loop_
_entity.id
_entity.type
_entity.pdbx_description
1 polymer ?
#
loop_
_entity_poly.entity_id
_entity_poly.type
_entity_poly.pdbx_seq_one_letter_code
_entity_poly.pdbx_strand_id
1 'polypeptide(L)'
;MTTVEQRIAGPERAGGQGLDHHQEESGNRAIVALLNDPVRSDQVDLAMTYRRDAGDGAPLLRQAQHERIGIPQDEWEESHTGWYEVWSKRGMMRFVRSLAPAGGYGYRVIDQVGDNPIADQDPTALSTKAEELEAAARSGFSGTDPAKAFIEPEQMSYPLGYERIAQLFDSPNAPDIVISPKSYAFGRQPGQHGALDVVQSRAPLVFSGPGVGK
;
A
#
# COMPACT_ATOMS: atom_id res chain seq x y z
N MET A 1 3.78 41.21 -19.34
CA MET A 1 3.90 39.94 -18.59
C MET A 1 3.24 38.87 -19.42
N THR A 2 4.04 38.02 -20.06
CA THR A 2 3.54 36.92 -20.90
C THR A 2 3.29 35.73 -19.99
N THR A 3 2.02 35.44 -19.71
CA THR A 3 1.65 34.26 -18.94
C THR A 3 1.95 33.03 -19.79
N VAL A 4 2.95 32.24 -19.40
CA VAL A 4 3.22 30.93 -19.99
C VAL A 4 2.25 29.95 -19.33
N GLU A 5 1.23 29.51 -20.07
CA GLU A 5 0.45 28.33 -19.67
C GLU A 5 1.39 27.11 -19.69
N GLN A 6 1.87 26.70 -18.51
CA GLN A 6 2.41 25.37 -18.34
C GLN A 6 1.24 24.41 -18.29
N ARG A 7 1.04 23.63 -19.37
CA ARG A 7 0.27 22.39 -19.29
C ARG A 7 0.95 21.50 -18.25
N ILE A 8 0.38 21.45 -17.05
CA ILE A 8 0.65 20.35 -16.12
C ILE A 8 0.30 19.08 -16.89
N ALA A 9 1.28 18.19 -17.07
CA ALA A 9 1.03 16.90 -17.70
C ALA A 9 -0.07 16.20 -16.90
N GLY A 10 -1.23 16.02 -17.53
CA GLY A 10 -2.25 15.13 -16.98
C GLY A 10 -1.72 13.69 -16.94
N PRO A 11 -2.41 12.76 -16.24
CA PRO A 11 -2.09 11.35 -16.31
C PRO A 11 -1.90 10.91 -17.76
N GLU A 12 -0.81 10.18 -18.06
CA GLU A 12 -0.49 9.74 -19.43
C GLU A 12 -1.61 8.87 -20.05
N ARG A 13 -2.54 8.34 -19.25
CA ARG A 13 -3.73 7.64 -19.71
C ARG A 13 -4.94 7.88 -18.80
N ALA A 14 -6.14 7.98 -19.39
CA ALA A 14 -7.42 8.04 -18.67
C ALA A 14 -7.88 6.68 -18.08
N GLY A 15 -7.04 5.65 -18.21
CA GLY A 15 -7.23 4.27 -17.75
C GLY A 15 -5.91 3.47 -17.88
N GLY A 16 -5.82 2.29 -17.24
CA GLY A 16 -4.57 1.51 -17.18
C GLY A 16 -3.71 1.76 -15.94
N GLN A 17 -4.34 2.09 -14.80
CA GLN A 17 -3.70 2.01 -13.48
C GLN A 17 -3.81 0.58 -12.96
N GLY A 18 -2.74 0.09 -12.34
CA GLY A 18 -2.61 -1.32 -12.02
C GLY A 18 -2.43 -2.17 -13.28
N LEU A 19 -2.24 -3.48 -13.11
CA LEU A 19 -2.08 -4.37 -14.25
C LEU A 19 -3.45 -4.57 -14.92
N ASP A 20 -3.59 -4.07 -16.15
CA ASP A 20 -4.74 -4.35 -17.00
C ASP A 20 -4.78 -5.84 -17.39
N HIS A 21 -5.96 -6.36 -17.75
CA HIS A 21 -6.14 -7.76 -18.15
C HIS A 21 -5.19 -8.20 -19.29
N HIS A 22 -4.81 -7.32 -20.22
CA HIS A 22 -3.80 -7.64 -21.25
C HIS A 22 -2.37 -7.73 -20.71
N GLN A 23 -2.10 -7.15 -19.55
CA GLN A 23 -0.80 -7.18 -18.87
C GLN A 23 -0.75 -8.24 -17.77
N GLU A 24 -1.78 -9.07 -17.61
CA GLU A 24 -1.86 -9.99 -16.48
C GLU A 24 -0.67 -10.96 -16.45
N GLU A 25 -0.41 -11.65 -17.56
CA GLU A 25 0.65 -12.63 -17.66
C GLU A 25 2.05 -12.00 -17.55
N SER A 26 2.28 -10.86 -18.22
CA SER A 26 3.57 -10.17 -18.19
C SER A 26 3.85 -9.57 -16.82
N GLY A 27 2.84 -9.00 -16.16
CA GLY A 27 2.93 -8.47 -14.80
C GLY A 27 3.18 -9.58 -13.77
N ASN A 28 2.47 -10.71 -13.87
CA ASN A 28 2.74 -11.88 -13.02
C ASN A 28 4.18 -12.36 -13.17
N ARG A 29 4.67 -12.48 -14.41
CA ARG A 29 6.06 -12.86 -14.67
C ARG A 29 7.06 -11.85 -14.10
N ALA A 30 6.77 -10.55 -14.19
CA ALA A 30 7.63 -9.52 -13.62
C ALA A 30 7.72 -9.61 -12.09
N ILE A 31 6.58 -9.79 -11.40
CA ILE A 31 6.52 -9.96 -9.95
C ILE A 31 7.28 -11.23 -9.53
N VAL A 32 7.00 -12.36 -10.18
CA VAL A 32 7.68 -13.64 -9.89
C VAL A 32 9.18 -13.55 -10.14
N ALA A 33 9.60 -12.93 -11.25
CA ALA A 33 11.02 -12.74 -11.55
C ALA A 33 11.71 -11.88 -10.49
N LEU A 34 11.06 -10.82 -10.02
CA LEU A 34 11.60 -9.95 -8.96
C LEU A 34 11.74 -10.70 -7.62
N LEU A 35 10.70 -11.42 -7.20
CA LEU A 35 10.67 -12.13 -5.91
C LEU A 35 11.53 -13.39 -5.89
N ASN A 36 11.96 -13.90 -7.05
CA ASN A 36 12.89 -15.03 -7.16
C ASN A 36 14.29 -14.63 -7.66
N ASP A 37 14.55 -13.33 -7.88
CA ASP A 37 15.86 -12.87 -8.30
C ASP A 37 16.88 -13.14 -7.17
N PRO A 38 18.05 -13.73 -7.48
CA PRO A 38 19.01 -14.17 -6.46
C PRO A 38 19.67 -13.02 -5.68
N VAL A 39 19.51 -11.76 -6.14
CA VAL A 39 20.09 -10.58 -5.49
C VAL A 39 18.98 -9.63 -5.01
N ARG A 40 17.97 -9.40 -5.86
CA ARG A 40 16.94 -8.39 -5.59
C ARG A 40 15.85 -8.90 -4.67
N SER A 41 15.58 -10.20 -4.66
CA SER A 41 14.50 -10.75 -3.83
C SER A 41 14.71 -10.46 -2.34
N ASP A 42 15.93 -10.49 -1.84
CA ASP A 42 16.23 -10.21 -0.42
C ASP A 42 16.08 -8.72 -0.05
N GLN A 43 15.99 -7.84 -1.05
CA GLN A 43 15.80 -6.40 -0.87
C GLN A 43 14.33 -5.99 -0.97
N VAL A 44 13.50 -6.81 -1.61
CA VAL A 44 12.07 -6.55 -1.79
C VAL A 44 11.31 -7.09 -0.60
N ASP A 45 10.50 -6.23 0.01
CA ASP A 45 9.52 -6.66 1.01
C ASP A 45 8.18 -6.97 0.33
N LEU A 46 7.57 -5.95 -0.30
CA LEU A 46 6.27 -6.06 -0.94
C LEU A 46 6.33 -5.67 -2.42
N ALA A 47 5.58 -6.40 -3.25
CA ALA A 47 5.15 -5.97 -4.57
C ALA A 47 3.62 -5.85 -4.57
N MET A 48 3.09 -4.69 -4.91
CA MET A 48 1.66 -4.37 -4.81
C MET A 48 1.14 -3.97 -6.17
N THR A 49 -0.09 -4.39 -6.49
CA THR A 49 -0.76 -4.02 -7.74
C THR A 49 -2.27 -3.96 -7.52
N TYR A 50 -2.97 -3.32 -8.44
CA TYR A 50 -4.42 -3.35 -8.56
C TYR A 50 -4.78 -4.05 -9.87
N ARG A 51 -5.77 -4.93 -9.85
CA ARG A 51 -6.30 -5.62 -11.02
C ARG A 51 -7.69 -5.10 -11.30
N ARG A 52 -7.96 -4.78 -12.57
CA ARG A 52 -9.32 -4.54 -13.04
C ARG A 52 -9.88 -5.84 -13.60
N ASP A 53 -11.09 -6.16 -13.23
CA ASP A 53 -11.89 -7.15 -13.92
C ASP A 53 -12.07 -6.72 -15.37
N ALA A 54 -12.10 -7.68 -16.30
CA ALA A 54 -12.10 -7.43 -17.74
C ALA A 54 -13.42 -6.84 -18.27
N GLY A 55 -14.34 -6.45 -17.38
CA GLY A 55 -15.58 -5.77 -17.72
C GLY A 55 -15.32 -4.39 -18.33
N ASP A 56 -15.68 -4.24 -19.60
CA ASP A 56 -15.59 -3.05 -20.43
C ASP A 56 -15.72 -1.69 -19.69
N GLY A 57 -14.62 -0.92 -19.64
CA GLY A 57 -14.60 0.56 -19.63
C GLY A 57 -15.03 1.30 -18.35
N ALA A 58 -14.06 1.89 -17.63
CA ALA A 58 -14.28 2.86 -16.54
C ALA A 58 -14.97 4.16 -17.03
N PRO A 59 -15.57 5.06 -16.18
CA PRO A 59 -15.47 5.12 -14.70
C PRO A 59 -16.80 5.43 -13.94
N LEU A 60 -17.02 4.84 -12.76
CA LEU A 60 -17.99 5.37 -11.79
C LEU A 60 -17.33 6.31 -10.78
N LEU A 61 -16.77 7.41 -11.27
CA LEU A 61 -16.52 8.62 -10.47
C LEU A 61 -17.42 9.79 -10.90
N ARG A 62 -18.40 9.58 -11.79
CA ARG A 62 -19.36 10.61 -12.21
C ARG A 62 -20.78 10.05 -12.36
N GLN A 63 -21.48 9.80 -11.25
CA GLN A 63 -22.96 9.84 -11.24
C GLN A 63 -23.66 9.78 -9.86
N ALA A 64 -22.95 9.79 -8.74
CA ALA A 64 -23.59 9.72 -7.42
C ALA A 64 -24.15 11.07 -6.89
N GLN A 65 -24.54 12.01 -7.75
CA GLN A 65 -25.05 13.32 -7.31
C GLN A 65 -26.46 13.70 -7.76
N HIS A 66 -27.11 12.93 -8.64
CA HIS A 66 -28.52 13.17 -8.94
C HIS A 66 -29.24 11.83 -9.08
N GLU A 67 -30.31 11.69 -8.28
CA GLU A 67 -31.30 10.61 -8.32
C GLU A 67 -30.92 9.28 -7.64
N ARG A 68 -31.13 9.19 -6.32
CA ARG A 68 -31.38 7.90 -5.67
C ARG A 68 -32.58 7.98 -4.72
N ILE A 69 -33.77 7.80 -5.31
CA ILE A 69 -34.96 7.32 -4.59
C ILE A 69 -34.96 5.79 -4.74
N GLY A 70 -34.71 5.07 -3.64
CA GLY A 70 -35.05 3.65 -3.49
C GLY A 70 -33.96 2.62 -3.73
N ILE A 71 -32.94 2.54 -2.86
CA ILE A 71 -32.06 1.36 -2.77
C ILE A 71 -32.33 0.62 -1.44
N PRO A 72 -32.58 -0.70 -1.44
CA PRO A 72 -32.67 -1.53 -0.24
C PRO A 72 -31.36 -1.50 0.58
N GLN A 73 -31.48 -1.52 1.90
CA GLN A 73 -30.48 -1.04 2.86
C GLN A 73 -29.40 -2.07 3.25
N ASP A 74 -29.35 -3.23 2.59
CA ASP A 74 -28.71 -4.43 3.17
C ASP A 74 -27.51 -4.95 2.37
N GLU A 75 -27.19 -4.35 1.22
CA GLU A 75 -26.11 -4.81 0.33
C GLU A 75 -24.94 -3.82 0.33
N TRP A 76 -23.75 -4.32 0.63
CA TRP A 76 -22.49 -3.60 0.48
C TRP A 76 -22.30 -3.28 -1.00
N GLU A 77 -22.30 -2.00 -1.39
CA GLU A 77 -21.87 -1.63 -2.76
C GLU A 77 -20.37 -1.96 -2.89
N GLU A 78 -20.06 -3.08 -3.55
CA GLU A 78 -18.71 -3.41 -4.02
C GLU A 78 -18.30 -2.35 -5.05
N SER A 79 -17.64 -1.28 -4.59
CA SER A 79 -17.50 -0.05 -5.36
C SER A 79 -16.37 -0.05 -6.39
N HIS A 80 -15.74 -1.18 -6.66
CA HIS A 80 -14.72 -1.31 -7.72
C HIS A 80 -14.78 -2.71 -8.33
N THR A 81 -14.86 -2.81 -9.65
CA THR A 81 -14.82 -4.07 -10.40
C THR A 81 -13.39 -4.63 -10.44
N GLY A 82 -12.73 -4.76 -9.30
CA GLY A 82 -11.31 -5.12 -9.24
C GLY A 82 -10.83 -5.46 -7.84
N TRP A 83 -9.60 -5.95 -7.73
CA TRP A 83 -8.98 -6.34 -6.47
C TRP A 83 -7.55 -5.85 -6.38
N TYR A 84 -7.08 -5.66 -5.17
CA TYR A 84 -5.70 -5.35 -4.87
C TYR A 84 -4.93 -6.64 -4.59
N GLU A 85 -3.67 -6.70 -5.00
CA GLU A 85 -2.79 -7.82 -4.69
C GLU A 85 -1.56 -7.31 -3.96
N VAL A 86 -1.13 -8.05 -2.95
CA VAL A 86 0.11 -7.82 -2.20
C VAL A 86 0.92 -9.09 -2.20
N TRP A 87 2.10 -9.04 -2.78
CA TRP A 87 3.02 -10.15 -2.96
C TRP A 87 4.28 -9.92 -2.13
N SER A 88 4.83 -10.99 -1.56
CA SER A 88 6.12 -11.01 -0.87
C SER A 88 6.77 -12.39 -1.01
N LYS A 89 8.00 -12.57 -0.53
CA LYS A 89 8.61 -13.91 -0.42
C LYS A 89 7.86 -14.83 0.58
N ARG A 90 7.14 -14.25 1.54
CA ARG A 90 6.40 -14.96 2.59
C ARG A 90 5.05 -15.49 2.09
N GLY A 91 4.49 -14.85 1.08
CA GLY A 91 3.18 -15.17 0.57
C GLY A 91 2.57 -14.02 -0.23
N MET A 92 1.34 -14.24 -0.67
CA MET A 92 0.53 -13.30 -1.42
C MET A 92 -0.88 -13.28 -0.87
N MET A 93 -1.52 -12.12 -0.92
CA MET A 93 -2.95 -12.02 -0.68
C MET A 93 -3.63 -11.09 -1.68
N ARG A 94 -4.93 -11.32 -1.88
CA ARG A 94 -5.82 -10.45 -2.63
C ARG A 94 -6.90 -9.90 -1.72
N PHE A 95 -7.25 -8.64 -1.89
CA PHE A 95 -8.36 -8.04 -1.15
C PHE A 95 -9.19 -7.10 -2.03
N VAL A 96 -10.45 -6.92 -1.64
CA VAL A 96 -11.37 -5.95 -2.22
C VAL A 96 -11.70 -4.87 -1.21
N ARG A 97 -12.10 -3.71 -1.71
CA ARG A 97 -12.61 -2.57 -0.92
C ARG A 97 -14.10 -2.40 -1.18
N SER A 98 -14.88 -2.23 -0.12
CA SER A 98 -16.31 -1.91 -0.16
C SER A 98 -16.58 -0.58 0.53
N LEU A 99 -17.56 0.18 0.07
CA LEU A 99 -18.04 1.36 0.79
C LEU A 99 -19.14 0.93 1.78
N ALA A 100 -18.97 1.23 3.07
CA ALA A 100 -19.99 0.93 4.06
C ALA A 100 -21.21 1.87 3.88
N PRO A 101 -22.45 1.40 4.11
CA PRO A 101 -23.65 2.24 3.98
C PRO A 101 -23.65 3.50 4.86
N ALA A 102 -22.99 3.44 6.03
CA ALA A 102 -22.84 4.56 6.96
C ALA A 102 -21.68 5.52 6.60
N GLY A 103 -20.97 5.27 5.50
CA GLY A 103 -19.72 5.92 5.14
C GLY A 103 -18.48 5.17 5.66
N GLY A 104 -17.35 5.41 5.01
CA GLY A 104 -16.08 4.73 5.30
C GLY A 104 -15.86 3.46 4.47
N TYR A 105 -14.60 3.01 4.42
CA TYR A 105 -14.19 1.86 3.61
C TYR A 105 -14.02 0.61 4.47
N GLY A 106 -14.53 -0.52 3.97
CA GLY A 106 -14.26 -1.86 4.47
C GLY A 106 -13.33 -2.61 3.52
N TYR A 107 -12.55 -3.55 4.07
CA TYR A 107 -11.60 -4.36 3.31
C TYR A 107 -11.82 -5.83 3.61
N ARG A 108 -11.80 -6.67 2.57
CA ARG A 108 -11.99 -8.11 2.71
C ARG A 108 -10.95 -8.85 1.88
N VAL A 109 -10.18 -9.72 2.53
CA VAL A 109 -9.30 -10.66 1.85
C VAL A 109 -10.17 -11.70 1.13
N ILE A 110 -9.89 -11.91 -0.15
CA ILE A 110 -10.64 -12.83 -1.03
C ILE A 110 -9.81 -14.02 -1.51
N ASP A 111 -8.49 -13.92 -1.40
CA ASP A 111 -7.55 -14.99 -1.76
C ASP A 111 -6.25 -14.81 -0.97
N GLN A 112 -5.59 -15.92 -0.64
CA GLN A 112 -4.32 -15.91 0.08
C GLN A 112 -3.53 -17.19 -0.21
N VAL A 113 -2.24 -17.04 -0.51
CA VAL A 113 -1.28 -18.11 -0.67
C VAL A 113 -0.10 -17.85 0.26
N GLY A 114 0.22 -18.80 1.14
CA GLY A 114 1.21 -18.58 2.20
C GLY A 114 0.70 -17.54 3.20
N ASP A 115 1.59 -16.66 3.67
CA ASP A 115 1.24 -15.63 4.65
C ASP A 115 0.61 -14.40 4.00
N ASN A 116 -0.31 -13.74 4.72
CA ASN A 116 -0.74 -12.39 4.39
C ASN A 116 0.40 -11.41 4.77
N PRO A 117 1.08 -10.78 3.80
CA PRO A 117 2.29 -10.02 4.07
C PRO A 117 2.08 -8.76 4.92
N ILE A 118 0.82 -8.30 5.02
CA ILE A 118 0.43 -7.11 5.77
C ILE A 118 -0.63 -7.42 6.83
N ALA A 119 -0.66 -8.66 7.35
CA ALA A 119 -1.69 -9.09 8.32
C ALA A 119 -1.74 -8.20 9.57
N ASP A 120 -0.57 -7.79 10.07
CA ASP A 120 -0.46 -6.87 11.19
C ASP A 120 -0.67 -5.42 10.71
N GLN A 121 -1.76 -4.80 11.18
CA GLN A 121 -2.18 -3.44 10.82
C GLN A 121 -1.95 -2.44 11.96
N ASP A 122 -1.29 -2.83 13.06
CA ASP A 122 -1.18 -2.03 14.28
C ASP A 122 -0.30 -0.78 14.09
N PRO A 123 -0.84 0.45 14.16
CA PRO A 123 -0.05 1.68 14.08
C PRO A 123 0.85 1.92 15.29
N THR A 124 0.64 1.19 16.38
CA THR A 124 1.37 1.35 17.65
C THR A 124 2.49 0.33 17.84
N ALA A 125 2.63 -0.64 16.94
CA ALA A 125 3.74 -1.59 17.00
C ALA A 125 5.09 -0.87 16.98
N LEU A 126 6.06 -1.38 17.76
CA LEU A 126 7.41 -0.83 17.85
C LEU A 126 7.42 0.67 18.22
N SER A 127 6.51 1.13 19.06
CA SER A 127 6.37 2.54 19.47
C SER A 127 7.55 3.09 20.28
N THR A 128 8.37 2.23 20.84
CA THR A 128 9.52 2.62 21.65
C THR A 128 10.84 2.17 21.05
N LYS A 129 11.90 2.92 21.35
CA LYS A 129 13.28 2.53 21.00
C LYS A 129 13.63 1.14 21.51
N ALA A 130 13.16 0.75 22.70
CA ALA A 130 13.44 -0.57 23.26
C ALA A 130 12.80 -1.69 22.43
N GLU A 131 11.55 -1.50 22.00
CA GLU A 131 10.84 -2.45 21.14
C GLU A 131 11.50 -2.57 19.76
N GLU A 132 11.91 -1.45 19.14
CA GLU A 132 12.65 -1.47 17.87
C GLU A 132 13.97 -2.23 17.98
N LEU A 133 14.75 -2.01 19.05
CA LEU A 133 16.00 -2.74 19.30
C LEU A 133 15.77 -4.24 19.56
N GLU A 134 14.70 -4.59 20.28
CA GLU A 134 14.36 -6.00 20.52
C GLU A 134 13.93 -6.69 19.22
N ALA A 135 13.11 -6.04 18.40
CA ALA A 135 12.72 -6.53 17.09
C ALA A 135 13.93 -6.69 16.15
N ALA A 136 14.89 -5.77 16.19
CA ALA A 136 16.13 -5.91 15.45
C ALA A 136 16.96 -7.12 15.92
N ALA A 137 17.04 -7.37 17.22
CA ALA A 137 17.71 -8.56 17.76
C ALA A 137 17.02 -9.85 17.31
N ARG A 138 15.68 -9.92 17.34
CA ARG A 138 14.91 -11.08 16.82
C ARG A 138 15.06 -11.26 15.31
N SER A 139 15.34 -10.17 14.59
CA SER A 139 15.65 -10.16 13.16
C SER A 139 17.11 -10.56 12.85
N GLY A 140 17.93 -10.87 13.88
CA GLY A 140 19.34 -11.25 13.72
C GLY A 140 20.30 -10.07 13.56
N PHE A 141 19.84 -8.84 13.78
CA PHE A 141 20.61 -7.61 13.72
C PHE A 141 21.00 -7.10 15.12
N SER A 142 21.65 -5.94 15.20
CA SER A 142 22.08 -5.42 16.50
C SER A 142 20.90 -4.93 17.33
N GLY A 143 20.69 -5.52 18.52
CA GLY A 143 19.76 -5.02 19.52
C GLY A 143 20.32 -3.93 20.44
N THR A 144 21.50 -3.39 20.12
CA THR A 144 22.18 -2.40 20.98
C THR A 144 22.77 -1.22 20.22
N ASP A 145 23.23 -1.42 18.98
CA ASP A 145 23.74 -0.39 18.07
C ASP A 145 22.61 0.07 17.12
N PRO A 146 22.01 1.26 17.33
CA PRO A 146 20.91 1.74 16.49
C PRO A 146 21.29 1.92 15.01
N ALA A 147 22.58 2.10 14.69
CA ALA A 147 23.03 2.22 13.30
C ALA A 147 23.01 0.88 12.54
N LYS A 148 22.79 -0.23 13.26
CA LYS A 148 22.74 -1.60 12.72
C LYS A 148 21.51 -2.36 13.22
N ALA A 149 20.51 -1.65 13.76
CA ALA A 149 19.28 -2.21 14.29
C ALA A 149 18.22 -2.33 13.20
N PHE A 150 18.52 -3.10 12.16
CA PHE A 150 17.56 -3.36 11.09
C PHE A 150 16.52 -4.37 11.53
N ILE A 151 15.30 -4.25 11.02
CA ILE A 151 14.17 -5.08 11.43
C ILE A 151 13.64 -5.78 10.19
N GLU A 152 13.54 -7.09 10.24
CA GLU A 152 12.98 -7.89 9.15
C GLU A 152 11.45 -7.76 9.11
N PRO A 153 10.84 -7.88 7.92
CA PRO A 153 9.39 -7.78 7.75
C PRO A 153 8.55 -8.64 8.68
N GLU A 154 9.03 -9.83 9.09
CA GLU A 154 8.33 -10.74 10.01
C GLU A 154 8.18 -10.16 11.42
N GLN A 155 8.87 -9.07 11.73
CA GLN A 155 8.81 -8.35 13.00
C GLN A 155 8.13 -6.98 12.87
N MET A 156 7.60 -6.63 11.70
CA MET A 156 6.99 -5.34 11.39
C MET A 156 5.46 -5.43 11.35
N SER A 157 4.82 -4.31 11.68
CA SER A 157 3.44 -4.05 11.27
C SER A 157 3.39 -3.14 10.05
N TYR A 158 2.25 -3.14 9.37
CA TYR A 158 1.94 -2.33 8.19
C TYR A 158 0.69 -1.49 8.48
N PRO A 159 0.85 -0.36 9.19
CA PRO A 159 -0.26 0.42 9.70
C PRO A 159 -1.22 0.84 8.59
N LEU A 160 -2.49 0.49 8.73
CA LEU A 160 -3.55 0.78 7.75
C LEU A 160 -3.16 0.36 6.32
N GLY A 161 -2.37 -0.71 6.17
CA GLY A 161 -1.84 -1.19 4.90
C GLY A 161 -2.91 -1.38 3.82
N TYR A 162 -4.07 -1.96 4.14
CA TYR A 162 -5.16 -2.10 3.16
C TYR A 162 -5.62 -0.75 2.60
N GLU A 163 -5.84 0.22 3.49
CA GLU A 163 -6.30 1.56 3.13
C GLU A 163 -5.23 2.33 2.36
N ARG A 164 -3.98 2.32 2.83
CA ARG A 164 -2.88 3.05 2.19
C ARG A 164 -2.56 2.51 0.80
N ILE A 165 -2.63 1.19 0.62
CA ILE A 165 -2.48 0.56 -0.70
C ILE A 165 -3.64 0.97 -1.61
N ALA A 166 -4.88 0.88 -1.13
CA ALA A 166 -6.04 1.26 -1.93
C ALA A 166 -6.00 2.74 -2.34
N GLN A 167 -5.65 3.64 -1.40
CA GLN A 167 -5.44 5.07 -1.66
C GLN A 167 -4.34 5.36 -2.67
N LEU A 168 -3.24 4.60 -2.64
CA LEU A 168 -2.16 4.75 -3.62
C LEU A 168 -2.68 4.48 -5.05
N PHE A 169 -3.51 3.45 -5.20
CA PHE A 169 -4.10 3.07 -6.48
C PHE A 169 -5.36 3.87 -6.86
N ASP A 170 -5.91 4.69 -5.97
CA ASP A 170 -6.95 5.67 -6.31
C ASP A 170 -6.40 6.82 -7.17
N SER A 171 -5.09 7.02 -7.16
CA SER A 171 -4.44 8.04 -7.96
C SER A 171 -4.62 7.75 -9.45
N PRO A 172 -5.00 8.76 -10.27
CA PRO A 172 -5.03 8.58 -11.72
C PRO A 172 -3.64 8.30 -12.32
N ASN A 173 -2.58 8.59 -11.55
CA ASN A 173 -1.17 8.35 -11.88
C ASN A 173 -0.58 7.14 -11.13
N ALA A 174 -1.42 6.26 -10.57
CA ALA A 174 -0.92 5.07 -9.92
C ALA A 174 -0.14 4.18 -10.91
N PRO A 175 1.00 3.59 -10.50
CA PRO A 175 1.78 2.73 -11.38
C PRO A 175 1.09 1.36 -11.58
N ASP A 176 1.60 0.57 -12.52
CA ASP A 176 1.11 -0.80 -12.75
C ASP A 176 1.49 -1.72 -11.57
N ILE A 177 2.72 -1.57 -11.07
CA ILE A 177 3.28 -2.31 -9.94
C ILE A 177 4.03 -1.32 -9.04
N VAL A 178 3.82 -1.43 -7.74
CA VAL A 178 4.54 -0.70 -6.69
C VAL A 178 5.44 -1.67 -5.96
N ILE A 179 6.71 -1.31 -5.78
CA ILE A 179 7.65 -2.09 -4.97
C ILE A 179 7.94 -1.33 -3.68
N SER A 180 7.67 -1.97 -2.54
CA SER A 180 8.18 -1.54 -1.23
C SER A 180 9.41 -2.38 -0.91
N PRO A 181 10.62 -1.80 -0.91
CA PRO A 181 11.80 -2.51 -0.44
C PRO A 181 11.75 -2.68 1.08
N LYS A 182 12.59 -3.57 1.62
CA LYS A 182 12.90 -3.57 3.06
C LYS A 182 13.46 -2.19 3.44
N SER A 183 13.10 -1.67 4.61
CA SER A 183 13.42 -0.31 5.07
C SER A 183 14.92 0.00 5.23
N TYR A 184 15.78 -0.99 5.06
CA TYR A 184 17.23 -0.85 5.09
C TYR A 184 17.91 -1.27 3.78
N ALA A 185 17.15 -1.77 2.80
CA ALA A 185 17.66 -2.22 1.51
C ALA A 185 17.71 -1.07 0.48
N PHE A 186 18.37 0.03 0.87
CA PHE A 186 18.56 1.20 0.02
C PHE A 186 20.03 1.34 -0.38
N GLY A 187 20.28 2.00 -1.52
CA GLY A 187 21.58 2.02 -2.20
C GLY A 187 22.71 2.74 -1.44
N ARG A 188 23.25 3.82 -2.00
CA ARG A 188 24.47 4.46 -1.47
C ARG A 188 24.22 5.45 -0.32
N GLN A 189 22.97 5.66 0.09
CA GLN A 189 22.64 6.64 1.11
C GLN A 189 22.53 5.97 2.50
N PRO A 190 22.99 6.63 3.58
CA PRO A 190 22.95 6.07 4.94
C PRO A 190 21.53 5.80 5.48
N GLY A 191 20.50 6.37 4.86
CA GLY A 191 19.10 6.17 5.22
C GLY A 191 18.19 6.70 4.12
N GLN A 192 16.99 6.14 4.05
CA GLN A 192 15.94 6.52 3.11
C GLN A 192 14.57 6.21 3.72
N HIS A 193 13.52 6.89 3.26
CA HIS A 193 12.14 6.66 3.66
C HIS A 193 11.24 6.29 2.47
N GLY A 194 10.03 5.79 2.77
CA GLY A 194 9.00 5.51 1.77
C GLY A 194 8.54 4.05 1.73
N ALA A 195 9.08 3.19 2.60
CA ALA A 195 8.54 1.86 2.81
C ALA A 195 7.21 1.93 3.59
N LEU A 196 6.37 0.90 3.40
CA LEU A 196 5.02 0.85 3.97
C LEU A 196 5.00 0.54 5.48
N ASP A 197 6.10 0.01 6.02
CA ASP A 197 6.21 -0.48 7.40
C ASP A 197 6.08 0.62 8.46
N VAL A 198 5.80 0.20 9.69
CA VAL A 198 5.53 1.08 10.84
C VAL A 198 6.68 2.01 11.23
N VAL A 199 7.93 1.60 11.00
CA VAL A 199 9.11 2.42 11.35
C VAL A 199 9.19 3.65 10.46
N GLN A 200 8.74 3.55 9.21
CA GLN A 200 8.77 4.66 8.25
C GLN A 200 7.42 5.39 8.07
N SER A 201 6.36 4.92 8.73
CA SER A 201 4.99 5.39 8.49
C SER A 201 4.44 6.32 9.58
N ARG A 202 5.24 6.66 10.60
CA ARG A 202 4.80 7.47 11.74
C ARG A 202 5.53 8.80 11.79
N ALA A 203 4.80 9.84 12.17
CA ALA A 203 5.35 11.16 12.43
C ALA A 203 4.63 11.79 13.64
N PRO A 204 5.33 12.57 14.48
CA PRO A 204 4.68 13.29 15.57
C PRO A 204 3.80 14.42 15.03
N LEU A 205 2.60 14.56 15.60
CA LEU A 205 1.74 15.72 15.39
C LEU A 205 1.59 16.47 16.72
N VAL A 206 2.08 17.71 16.77
CA VAL A 206 2.11 18.51 18.01
C VAL A 206 1.35 19.81 17.79
N PHE A 207 0.37 20.07 18.65
CA PHE A 207 -0.35 21.35 18.71
C PHE A 207 0.10 22.13 19.95
N SER A 208 0.27 23.45 19.83
CA SER A 208 0.63 24.32 20.94
C SER A 208 0.07 25.73 20.78
N GLY A 209 -0.47 26.33 21.84
CA GLY A 209 -0.90 27.72 21.84
C GLY A 209 -2.18 27.97 22.67
N PRO A 210 -2.63 29.23 22.77
CA PRO A 210 -3.89 29.57 23.42
C PRO A 210 -5.07 28.80 22.80
N GLY A 211 -5.87 28.13 23.63
CA GLY A 211 -7.01 27.33 23.19
C GLY A 211 -6.70 25.86 22.84
N VAL A 212 -5.42 25.46 22.79
CA VAL A 212 -5.05 24.03 22.78
C VAL A 212 -5.11 23.51 24.21
N GLY A 213 -6.02 22.57 24.48
CA GLY A 213 -6.11 21.92 25.79
C GLY A 213 -4.81 21.21 26.15
N LYS A 214 -4.49 21.19 27.46
CA LYS A 214 -3.41 20.34 27.98
C LYS A 214 -3.84 18.88 28.01
#